data_AF-A0A4Q0SHB4-F1
#
_entry.id   AF-A0A4Q0SHB4-F1
#
_cell.length_a   1.000
_cell.length_b   1.000
_cell.length_c   1.000
_cell.angle_alpha   90.00
_cell.angle_beta   90.00
_cell.angle_gamma   90.00
#
_symmetry.space_group_name_H-M   'P 1'
#
loop_
_entity.id
_entity.type
_entity.pdbx_description
1 polymer ?
#
loop_
_entity_poly.entity_id
_entity_poly.type
_entity_poly.pdbx_seq_one_letter_code
_entity_poly.pdbx_strand_id
1 'polypeptide(L)'
;VAAPNSPIGVWATEENKGNVRVEQCGPNLCGYAEKTNARILINMKPEGSKWSGRIHDPDSGRNYDSTIAMKGPNAMRVQGCAFGGMFCGGQTWKRVS
;
A
#
# COMPACT_ATOMS: atom_id res chain seq x y z
N VAL A 1 13.41 11.13 -13.01
CA VAL A 1 12.08 11.73 -12.75
C VAL A 1 11.13 10.61 -12.35
N ALA A 2 10.66 10.57 -11.10
CA ALA A 2 9.62 9.62 -10.71
C ALA A 2 8.36 9.95 -11.53
N ALA A 3 7.77 8.94 -12.19
CA ALA A 3 6.57 9.15 -13.00
C ALA A 3 5.48 9.82 -12.14
N PRO A 4 4.67 10.73 -12.71
CA PRO A 4 3.66 11.48 -11.96
C PRO A 4 2.60 10.60 -11.27
N ASN A 5 2.56 9.30 -11.58
CA ASN A 5 1.70 8.30 -10.97
C ASN A 5 2.50 7.14 -10.33
N SER A 6 3.75 7.39 -9.92
CA SER A 6 4.53 6.36 -9.23
C SER A 6 4.02 6.20 -7.79
N PRO A 7 3.67 4.97 -7.35
CA PRO A 7 3.32 4.70 -5.97
C PRO A 7 4.54 4.72 -5.03
N ILE A 8 5.76 4.92 -5.56
CA ILE A 8 7.00 4.96 -4.78
C ILE A 8 7.09 6.29 -4.02
N GLY A 9 7.36 6.21 -2.72
CA GLY A 9 7.46 7.36 -1.83
C GLY A 9 6.91 7.06 -0.44
N VAL A 10 6.83 8.09 0.40
CA VAL A 10 6.26 7.99 1.74
C VAL A 10 4.79 8.37 1.70
N TRP A 11 3.95 7.55 2.31
CA TRP A 11 2.50 7.70 2.31
C TRP A 11 1.96 7.67 3.73
N ALA A 12 1.21 8.69 4.11
CA ALA A 12 0.48 8.76 5.36
C ALA A 12 -0.79 7.92 5.23
N THR A 13 -0.91 6.93 6.11
CA THR A 13 -2.12 6.12 6.25
C THR A 13 -3.24 6.92 6.93
N GLU A 14 -4.49 6.50 6.71
CA GLU A 14 -5.62 7.10 7.42
C GLU A 14 -5.62 6.70 8.91
N GLU A 15 -6.39 7.41 9.72
CA GLU A 15 -6.57 7.12 11.15
C GLU A 15 -5.30 7.22 12.02
N ASN A 16 -4.30 8.01 11.60
CA ASN A 16 -3.02 8.17 12.31
C ASN A 16 -2.26 6.84 12.53
N LYS A 17 -2.50 5.82 11.69
CA LYS A 17 -1.76 4.55 11.75
C LYS A 17 -0.27 4.70 11.39
N GLY A 18 0.13 5.87 10.89
CA GLY A 18 1.52 6.25 10.62
C GLY A 18 1.86 6.33 9.15
N ASN A 19 3.14 6.52 8.86
CA ASN A 19 3.65 6.62 7.50
C ASN A 19 4.14 5.26 7.02
N VAL A 20 3.87 4.94 5.76
CA VAL A 20 4.37 3.76 5.06
C VAL A 20 5.23 4.23 3.90
N ARG A 21 6.50 3.80 3.92
CA ARG A 21 7.43 3.99 2.82
C ARG A 21 7.25 2.88 1.80
N VAL A 22 6.85 3.25 0.59
CA VAL A 22 6.71 2.34 -0.54
C VAL A 22 7.95 2.45 -1.42
N GLU A 23 8.57 1.31 -1.69
CA GLU A 23 9.79 1.19 -2.47
C GLU A 23 9.72 0.00 -3.43
N GLN A 24 10.53 0.02 -4.49
CA GLN A 24 10.67 -1.10 -5.40
C GLN A 24 11.58 -2.17 -4.80
N CYS A 25 11.07 -3.39 -4.70
CA CYS A 25 11.81 -4.57 -4.22
C CYS A 25 11.99 -5.57 -5.37
N GLY A 26 12.67 -5.13 -6.44
CA GLY A 26 12.82 -5.88 -7.70
C GLY A 26 11.69 -5.58 -8.69
N PRO A 27 11.02 -6.61 -9.26
CA PRO A 27 9.90 -6.38 -10.19
C PRO A 27 8.59 -5.99 -9.48
N ASN A 28 8.54 -6.10 -8.16
CA ASN A 28 7.37 -5.82 -7.33
C ASN A 28 7.60 -4.57 -6.46
N LEU A 29 6.52 -4.04 -5.90
CA LEU A 29 6.60 -3.01 -4.86
C LEU A 29 6.45 -3.64 -3.47
N CYS A 30 7.22 -3.09 -2.54
CA CYS A 30 7.17 -3.40 -1.12
C CYS A 30 6.90 -2.12 -0.34
N GLY A 31 6.27 -2.26 0.82
CA GLY A 31 5.91 -1.13 1.67
C GLY A 31 6.26 -1.44 3.11
N TYR A 32 6.92 -0.51 3.77
CA TYR A 32 7.43 -0.65 5.11
C TYR A 32 6.93 0.50 5.98
N ALA A 33 6.48 0.22 7.20
CA ALA A 33 6.10 1.25 8.15
C ALA A 33 7.33 2.06 8.56
N GLU A 34 7.28 3.38 8.45
CA GLU A 34 8.44 4.24 8.75
C GLU A 34 8.87 4.15 10.22
N LYS A 35 7.90 3.99 11.14
CA LYS A 35 8.17 3.92 12.59
C LYS A 35 8.81 2.61 13.06
N THR A 36 8.36 1.48 12.51
CA THR A 36 8.74 0.14 13.01
C THR A 36 9.51 -0.69 11.99
N ASN A 37 9.64 -0.18 10.75
CA ASN A 37 10.16 -0.92 9.60
C ASN A 37 9.43 -2.24 9.32
N ALA A 38 8.21 -2.37 9.85
CA ALA A 38 7.38 -3.55 9.63
C ALA A 38 6.94 -3.62 8.17
N ARG A 39 7.05 -4.79 7.56
CA ARG A 39 6.63 -4.99 6.17
C ARG A 39 5.11 -4.99 6.10
N ILE A 40 4.54 -3.93 5.55
CA ILE A 40 3.09 -3.76 5.38
C ILE A 40 2.64 -4.25 4.01
N LEU A 41 3.33 -3.86 2.92
CA LEU A 41 2.96 -4.31 1.58
C LEU A 41 3.94 -5.38 1.09
N ILE A 42 3.38 -6.50 0.62
CA ILE A 42 4.12 -7.69 0.20
C ILE A 42 3.81 -8.01 -1.26
N ASN A 43 4.87 -8.01 -2.08
CA ASN A 43 4.81 -8.44 -3.47
C ASN A 43 3.68 -7.78 -4.27
N MET A 44 3.59 -6.45 -4.20
CA MET A 44 2.60 -5.71 -4.97
C MET A 44 3.03 -5.71 -6.44
N LYS A 45 2.36 -6.54 -7.23
CA LYS A 45 2.63 -6.72 -8.66
C LYS A 45 1.85 -5.68 -9.47
N PRO A 46 2.49 -5.00 -10.43
CA PRO A 46 1.77 -4.13 -11.34
C PRO A 46 0.80 -4.94 -12.22
N GLU A 47 -0.46 -4.51 -12.26
CA GLU A 47 -1.54 -5.01 -13.11
C GLU A 47 -2.14 -3.84 -13.90
N GLY A 48 -1.47 -3.45 -14.98
CA GLY A 48 -1.89 -2.31 -15.80
C GLY A 48 -1.78 -0.99 -15.03
N SER A 49 -2.93 -0.45 -14.59
CA SER A 49 -3.04 0.82 -13.86
C SER A 49 -3.18 0.69 -12.34
N LYS A 50 -3.14 -0.55 -11.82
CA LYS A 50 -3.24 -0.88 -10.39
C LYS A 50 -2.12 -1.84 -10.00
N TRP A 51 -1.97 -2.10 -8.71
CA TRP A 51 -1.09 -3.14 -8.21
C TRP A 51 -1.87 -4.10 -7.32
N SER A 52 -1.59 -5.38 -7.44
CA SER A 52 -2.23 -6.41 -6.61
C SER A 52 -1.17 -7.20 -5.86
N GLY A 53 -1.43 -7.46 -4.59
CA GLY A 53 -0.54 -8.21 -3.73
C GLY A 53 -1.19 -8.43 -2.38
N ARG A 54 -0.39 -8.43 -1.31
CA ARG A 54 -0.90 -8.70 0.04
C ARG A 54 -0.43 -7.64 1.02
N ILE A 55 -1.31 -7.26 1.95
CA ILE A 55 -0.98 -6.49 3.13
C ILE A 55 -0.70 -7.45 4.27
N HIS A 56 0.42 -7.26 4.96
CA HIS A 56 0.69 -7.87 6.24
C HIS A 56 0.40 -6.85 7.33
N ASP A 57 -0.52 -7.22 8.21
CA ASP A 57 -0.88 -6.42 9.38
C ASP A 57 0.05 -6.84 10.54
N PRO A 58 0.98 -5.98 11.00
CA PRO A 58 1.94 -6.35 12.03
C PRO A 58 1.30 -6.47 13.43
N ASP A 59 0.15 -5.85 13.64
CA ASP A 59 -0.58 -5.90 14.91
C ASP A 59 -1.22 -7.28 15.14
N SER A 60 -1.81 -7.85 14.08
CA SER A 60 -2.46 -9.17 14.11
C SER A 60 -1.59 -10.30 13.56
N GLY A 61 -0.50 -9.98 12.86
CA GLY A 61 0.38 -10.94 12.17
C GLY A 61 -0.26 -11.62 10.95
N ARG A 62 -1.44 -11.18 10.52
CA ARG A 62 -2.19 -11.80 9.42
C ARG A 62 -1.90 -11.12 8.09
N ASN A 63 -2.00 -11.92 7.02
CA ASN A 63 -1.88 -11.44 5.65
C ASN A 63 -3.28 -11.32 5.02
N TYR A 64 -3.54 -10.21 4.35
CA TYR A 64 -4.79 -9.90 3.66
C TYR A 64 -4.51 -9.59 2.20
N ASP A 65 -5.37 -10.02 1.30
CA ASP A 65 -5.26 -9.65 -0.10
C ASP A 65 -5.57 -8.17 -0.26
N SER A 66 -4.74 -7.48 -1.04
CA SER A 66 -4.82 -6.04 -1.18
C SER A 66 -4.53 -5.58 -2.60
N THR A 67 -5.13 -4.45 -2.96
CA THR A 67 -4.93 -3.79 -4.23
C THR A 67 -4.64 -2.32 -4.01
N ILE A 68 -3.70 -1.78 -4.79
CA ILE A 68 -3.33 -0.37 -4.82
C ILE A 68 -3.81 0.22 -6.14
N ALA A 69 -4.49 1.35 -6.06
CA ALA A 69 -4.86 2.16 -7.21
C ALA A 69 -4.47 3.61 -6.95
N MET A 70 -3.73 4.21 -7.87
CA MET A 70 -3.43 5.65 -7.80
C MET A 70 -4.70 6.44 -8.10
N LYS A 71 -5.10 7.33 -7.19
CA LYS A 71 -6.23 8.26 -7.37
C LYS A 71 -5.78 9.63 -7.89
N GLY A 72 -4.50 9.94 -7.76
CA GLY A 72 -3.86 11.14 -8.28
C GLY A 72 -2.38 11.18 -7.88
N PRO A 73 -1.67 12.28 -8.14
CA PRO A 73 -0.24 12.39 -7.87
C PRO A 73 0.10 12.31 -6.37
N ASN A 74 -0.84 12.70 -5.50
CA ASN A 74 -0.67 12.73 -4.04
C ASN A 74 -1.69 11.88 -3.27
N ALA A 75 -2.48 11.06 -3.98
CA ALA A 75 -3.53 10.23 -3.37
C ALA A 75 -3.45 8.80 -3.91
N MET A 76 -3.25 7.85 -3.00
CA MET A 76 -3.17 6.43 -3.31
C MET A 76 -4.24 5.69 -2.54
N ARG A 77 -5.08 4.92 -3.24
CA ARG A 77 -6.11 4.12 -2.60
C ARG A 77 -5.60 2.69 -2.44
N VAL A 78 -5.61 2.22 -1.21
CA VAL A 78 -5.21 0.87 -0.81
C VAL A 78 -6.45 0.15 -0.31
N GLN A 79 -6.88 -0.87 -1.03
CA GLN A 79 -8.03 -1.69 -0.66
C GLN A 79 -7.58 -3.06 -0.19
N GLY A 80 -7.81 -3.38 1.08
CA GLY A 80 -7.66 -4.73 1.62
C GLY A 80 -9.02 -5.43 1.63
N CYS A 81 -9.09 -6.64 1.08
CA CYS A 81 -10.28 -7.48 1.19
C CYS A 81 -9.98 -8.62 2.18
N ALA A 82 -10.76 -8.69 3.26
CA ALA A 82 -10.72 -9.80 4.20
C ALA A 82 -12.00 -10.65 4.04
N PHE A 83 -11.87 -11.98 4.17
CA PHE A 83 -12.96 -12.96 4.16
C PHE A 83 -13.87 -12.96 2.91
N GLY A 84 -13.47 -13.68 1.87
CA GLY A 84 -14.38 -14.11 0.80
C GLY A 84 -15.01 -13.00 -0.06
N GLY A 85 -14.46 -11.77 -0.03
CA GLY A 85 -14.89 -10.66 -0.87
C GLY A 85 -16.02 -9.79 -0.30
N MET A 86 -16.51 -10.06 0.92
CA MET A 86 -17.62 -9.28 1.50
C MET A 86 -17.15 -8.03 2.28
N PHE A 87 -15.91 -8.01 2.77
CA PHE A 87 -15.35 -6.87 3.53
C PHE A 87 -14.08 -6.32 2.87
N CYS A 88 -14.29 -5.56 1.79
CA CYS A 88 -13.23 -4.81 1.11
C CYS A 88 -13.09 -3.40 1.71
N GLY A 89 -12.44 -3.33 2.87
CA GLY A 89 -12.08 -2.07 3.51
C GLY A 89 -10.98 -1.37 2.72
N GLY A 90 -11.22 -0.11 2.33
CA GLY A 90 -10.26 0.68 1.56
C GLY A 90 -9.86 1.95 2.27
N GLN A 91 -8.56 2.15 2.45
CA GLN A 91 -7.97 3.38 2.97
C GLN A 91 -7.35 4.20 1.84
N THR A 92 -7.48 5.51 1.90
CA THR A 92 -6.85 6.44 0.97
C THR A 92 -5.63 7.07 1.63
N TRP A 93 -4.45 6.61 1.26
CA TRP A 93 -3.22 7.16 1.77
C TRP A 93 -2.88 8.46 1.05
N LYS A 94 -2.38 9.43 1.81
CA LYS A 94 -1.95 10.73 1.31
C LYS A 94 -0.44 10.75 1.18
N ARG A 95 0.07 11.31 0.10
CA ARG A 95 1.52 11.39 -0.10
C ARG A 95 2.12 12.37 0.91
N VAL A 96 3.15 11.91 1.63
CA VAL A 96 3.99 12.77 2.47
C VAL A 96 5.09 13.27 1.53
N SER A 97 5.05 14.58 1.22
CA SER A 97 5.97 15.18 0.26
C SER A 97 7.34 15.44 0.86
#